data_AF-A0A382VHG5-F1
#
_entry.id   AF-A0A382VHG5-F1
#
_cell.length_a   1.000
_cell.length_b   1.000
_cell.length_c   1.000
_cell.angle_alpha   90.00
_cell.angle_beta   90.00
_cell.angle_gamma   90.00
#
_symmetry.space_group_name_H-M   'P 1'
#
loop_
_entity.id
_entity.type
_entity.pdbx_description
1 polymer ?
#
loop_
_entity_poly.entity_id
_entity_poly.type
_entity_poly.pdbx_seq_one_letter_code
_entity_poly.pdbx_strand_id
1 'polypeptide(L)'
;SADFSAFVEAAKGRGCRVLPALQNRVDSDRVGEGTIEMARAGACNYWAQDVDGIYIARWFGSWPYAANFYEKLREVAYPEVMATKDKVYRVPTEGNTPAKAAIAPNVADPLPVELAQGQAVQVGFTVSDDLKKWGKAKRVHEVILRVRLQQTTERDRLRFVFNGKELSEASLRKINQMYVMDAPRYRVFGYWFVFRLDAKQWPVRGRNVLEVELLKRDGQALPAVRLRDVELEIKYLMGKNYHRGLIDVDLGPDEL
;
A
#
# COMPACT_ATOMS: atom_id res chain seq x y z
N SER A 1 6.08 1.14 8.80
CA SER A 1 5.32 2.42 8.86
C SER A 1 6.04 3.39 9.77
N ALA A 2 5.85 4.71 9.58
CA ALA A 2 6.41 5.71 10.49
C ALA A 2 5.78 5.62 11.89
N ASP A 3 6.62 5.71 12.92
CA ASP A 3 6.25 5.65 14.34
C ASP A 3 6.63 6.97 15.01
N PHE A 4 5.63 7.65 15.57
CA PHE A 4 5.74 8.93 16.25
C PHE A 4 5.44 8.82 17.75
N SER A 5 5.20 7.62 18.27
CA SER A 5 4.82 7.39 19.68
C SER A 5 5.80 8.03 20.67
N ALA A 6 7.11 7.90 20.42
CA ALA A 6 8.14 8.52 21.24
C ALA A 6 8.04 10.06 21.29
N PHE A 7 7.69 10.70 20.17
CA PHE A 7 7.49 12.16 20.11
C PHE A 7 6.21 12.59 20.82
N VAL A 8 5.13 11.83 20.64
CA VAL A 8 3.82 12.08 21.29
C VAL A 8 3.97 11.97 22.81
N GLU A 9 4.60 10.91 23.31
CA GLU A 9 4.86 10.76 24.74
C GLU A 9 5.80 11.85 25.28
N ALA A 10 6.80 12.26 24.51
CA ALA A 10 7.66 13.38 24.89
C ALA A 10 6.92 14.73 24.93
N ALA A 11 5.90 14.95 24.10
CA ALA A 11 5.14 16.21 24.06
C ALA A 11 4.04 16.32 25.13
N LYS A 12 3.60 15.17 25.67
CA LYS A 12 2.47 15.06 26.59
C LYS A 12 2.59 15.98 27.81
N GLY A 13 1.58 16.84 28.00
CA GLY A 13 1.50 17.79 29.12
C GLY A 13 2.46 18.99 29.03
N ARG A 14 3.18 19.17 27.91
CA ARG A 14 4.20 20.22 27.76
C ARG A 14 3.79 21.39 26.86
N GLY A 15 2.53 21.44 26.41
CA GLY A 15 2.07 22.46 25.45
C GLY A 15 2.77 22.41 24.09
N CYS A 16 3.49 21.33 23.79
CA CYS A 16 4.14 21.07 22.50
C CYS A 16 3.19 20.24 21.63
N ARG A 17 3.13 20.53 20.32
CA ARG A 17 2.31 19.78 19.36
C ARG A 17 3.17 18.96 18.43
N VAL A 18 2.76 17.72 18.16
CA VAL A 18 3.40 16.80 17.23
C VAL A 18 2.64 16.77 15.91
N LEU A 19 3.23 17.35 14.87
CA LEU A 19 2.66 17.40 13.53
C LEU A 19 3.54 16.63 12.54
N PRO A 20 3.37 15.31 12.36
CA PRO A 20 4.12 14.54 11.39
C PRO A 20 3.93 15.04 9.95
N ALA A 21 5.01 14.91 9.18
CA ALA A 21 5.05 15.24 7.77
C ALA A 21 4.58 14.06 6.90
N LEU A 22 3.37 14.13 6.36
CA LEU A 22 2.85 13.19 5.38
C LEU A 22 3.46 13.48 4.00
N GLN A 23 4.35 12.61 3.53
CA GLN A 23 5.02 12.79 2.23
C GLN A 23 4.02 12.61 1.07
N ASN A 24 3.83 13.66 0.27
CA ASN A 24 3.01 13.59 -0.94
C ASN A 24 3.74 12.89 -2.11
N ARG A 25 5.07 13.02 -2.17
CA ARG A 25 5.85 12.41 -3.24
C ARG A 25 5.94 10.90 -3.06
N VAL A 26 5.38 10.16 -4.00
CA VAL A 26 5.35 8.69 -4.02
C VAL A 26 6.52 8.14 -4.84
N ASP A 27 6.75 8.78 -5.97
CA ASP A 27 7.81 8.48 -6.94
C ASP A 27 7.94 7.01 -7.34
N SER A 28 6.81 6.34 -7.62
CA SER A 28 6.80 5.01 -8.24
C SER A 28 6.71 5.12 -9.77
N ASP A 29 6.86 3.97 -10.44
CA ASP A 29 6.74 3.80 -11.89
C ASP A 29 5.34 4.11 -12.42
N ARG A 30 4.34 4.03 -11.53
CA ARG A 30 2.93 4.30 -11.83
C ARG A 30 2.43 5.63 -11.29
N VAL A 31 2.97 6.12 -10.16
CA VAL A 31 2.41 7.25 -9.41
C VAL A 31 3.52 8.18 -8.94
N GLY A 32 3.44 9.46 -9.33
CA GLY A 32 4.42 10.48 -8.95
C GLY A 32 4.11 11.13 -7.63
N GLU A 33 2.99 11.84 -7.59
CA GLU A 33 2.40 12.38 -6.38
C GLU A 33 1.29 11.45 -5.92
N GLY A 34 1.18 11.22 -4.62
CA GLY A 34 0.25 10.24 -4.05
C GLY A 34 -1.20 10.56 -4.40
N THR A 35 -2.01 9.52 -4.56
CA THR A 35 -3.46 9.70 -4.73
C THR A 35 -4.10 10.08 -3.40
N ILE A 36 -5.37 10.47 -3.41
CA ILE A 36 -6.13 10.70 -2.18
C ILE A 36 -6.21 9.43 -1.33
N GLU A 37 -6.35 8.24 -1.93
CA GLU A 37 -6.41 6.96 -1.21
C GLU A 37 -5.11 6.65 -0.48
N MET A 38 -3.96 6.97 -1.08
CA MET A 38 -2.65 6.85 -0.42
C MET A 38 -2.51 7.87 0.72
N ALA A 39 -2.97 9.10 0.51
CA ALA A 39 -2.94 10.14 1.53
C ALA A 39 -3.84 9.77 2.74
N ARG A 40 -5.06 9.25 2.49
CA ARG A 40 -5.96 8.72 3.52
C ARG A 40 -5.31 7.62 4.34
N ALA A 41 -4.68 6.65 3.68
CA ALA A 41 -4.00 5.53 4.35
C ALA A 41 -2.88 6.00 5.29
N GLY A 42 -2.01 6.90 4.80
CA GLY A 42 -0.94 7.48 5.61
C GLY A 42 -1.46 8.34 6.75
N ALA A 43 -2.45 9.19 6.48
CA ALA A 43 -3.05 10.08 7.47
C ALA A 43 -3.75 9.32 8.59
N CYS A 44 -4.57 8.32 8.27
CA CYS A 44 -5.23 7.49 9.28
C CYS A 44 -4.23 6.71 10.15
N ASN A 45 -3.10 6.27 9.57
CA ASN A 45 -2.01 5.67 10.36
C ASN A 45 -1.34 6.66 11.32
N TYR A 46 -1.29 7.96 10.99
CA TYR A 46 -0.71 8.98 11.86
C TYR A 46 -1.70 9.37 12.96
N TRP A 47 -2.97 9.60 12.60
CA TRP A 47 -4.04 9.87 13.56
C TRP A 47 -4.21 8.75 14.58
N ALA A 48 -3.99 7.49 14.19
CA ALA A 48 -4.03 6.35 15.10
C ALA A 48 -2.93 6.35 16.20
N GLN A 49 -1.98 7.30 16.13
CA GLN A 49 -0.89 7.48 17.09
C GLN A 49 -1.09 8.70 17.99
N ASP A 50 -2.29 9.30 18.00
CA ASP A 50 -2.66 10.45 18.82
C ASP A 50 -1.80 11.71 18.58
N VAL A 51 -1.44 11.95 17.32
CA VAL A 51 -0.75 13.17 16.88
C VAL A 51 -1.69 14.39 16.88
N ASP A 52 -1.14 15.59 17.01
CA ASP A 52 -1.91 16.84 17.14
C ASP A 52 -2.32 17.46 15.80
N GLY A 53 -1.81 16.94 14.69
CA GLY A 53 -2.08 17.44 13.35
C GLY A 53 -1.24 16.74 12.29
N ILE A 54 -1.46 17.07 11.02
CA ILE A 54 -0.69 16.52 9.90
C ILE A 54 -0.23 17.65 9.01
N TYR A 55 1.06 17.67 8.69
CA TYR A 55 1.63 18.53 7.67
C TYR A 55 1.78 17.74 6.36
N ILE A 56 1.12 18.17 5.27
CA ILE A 56 1.33 17.54 3.95
C ILE A 56 2.64 18.08 3.39
N ALA A 57 3.69 17.24 3.34
CA ALA A 57 4.99 17.62 2.80
C ALA A 57 5.05 17.42 1.28
N ARG A 58 5.87 18.24 0.60
CA ARG A 58 6.03 18.25 -0.88
C ARG A 58 4.71 18.46 -1.65
N TRP A 59 3.75 19.12 -1.03
CA TRP A 59 2.45 19.47 -1.65
C TRP A 59 2.59 20.25 -2.96
N PHE A 60 3.62 21.08 -3.10
CA PHE A 60 3.93 21.85 -4.31
C PHE A 60 4.18 20.97 -5.55
N GLY A 61 4.54 19.70 -5.38
CA GLY A 61 4.65 18.74 -6.48
C GLY A 61 3.31 18.46 -7.18
N SER A 62 2.19 18.82 -6.56
CA SER A 62 0.84 18.71 -7.14
C SER A 62 0.47 19.87 -8.07
N TRP A 63 1.36 20.82 -8.35
CA TRP A 63 1.08 21.91 -9.29
C TRP A 63 1.05 21.39 -10.76
N PRO A 64 0.04 21.77 -11.56
CA PRO A 64 -1.10 22.62 -11.23
C PRO A 64 -2.14 21.91 -10.35
N TYR A 65 -2.65 22.61 -9.34
CA TYR A 65 -3.54 22.01 -8.33
C TYR A 65 -4.90 21.61 -8.91
N ALA A 66 -5.12 20.29 -9.02
CA ALA A 66 -6.36 19.70 -9.49
C ALA A 66 -7.25 19.18 -8.35
N ALA A 67 -8.42 18.62 -8.69
CA ALA A 67 -9.41 18.13 -7.72
C ALA A 67 -8.84 17.20 -6.64
N ASN A 68 -7.97 16.25 -7.03
CA ASN A 68 -7.29 15.33 -6.11
C ASN A 68 -6.49 16.08 -5.01
N PHE A 69 -5.85 17.21 -5.34
CA PHE A 69 -5.12 18.00 -4.34
C PHE A 69 -6.07 18.63 -3.32
N TYR A 70 -7.14 19.27 -3.77
CA TYR A 70 -8.14 19.90 -2.88
C TYR A 70 -8.92 18.87 -2.06
N GLU A 71 -9.11 17.65 -2.57
CA GLU A 71 -9.68 16.55 -1.80
C GLU A 71 -8.81 16.20 -0.58
N LYS A 72 -7.48 16.14 -0.75
CA LYS A 72 -6.55 15.90 0.37
C LYS A 72 -6.69 16.97 1.45
N LEU A 73 -6.75 18.24 1.05
CA LEU A 73 -6.90 19.37 1.98
C LEU A 73 -8.21 19.31 2.79
N ARG A 74 -9.28 18.79 2.20
CA ARG A 74 -10.59 18.67 2.85
C ARG A 74 -10.71 17.45 3.76
N GLU A 75 -9.93 16.40 3.52
CA GLU A 75 -10.14 15.11 4.20
C GLU A 75 -9.05 14.73 5.19
N VAL A 76 -7.77 15.00 4.89
CA VAL A 76 -6.63 14.50 5.67
C VAL A 76 -6.67 14.95 7.14
N ALA A 77 -7.32 16.08 7.42
CA ALA A 77 -7.51 16.58 8.78
C ALA A 77 -8.53 15.79 9.62
N TYR A 78 -9.39 14.99 9.00
CA TYR A 78 -10.60 14.41 9.62
C TYR A 78 -10.65 12.89 9.46
N PRO A 79 -10.08 12.10 10.40
CA PRO A 79 -10.03 10.63 10.30
C PRO A 79 -11.41 9.97 10.17
N GLU A 80 -12.46 10.56 10.74
CA GLU A 80 -13.84 10.10 10.67
C GLU A 80 -14.42 10.20 9.25
N VAL A 81 -14.04 11.23 8.48
CA VAL A 81 -14.44 11.39 7.07
C VAL A 81 -13.78 10.32 6.20
N MET A 82 -12.54 9.94 6.55
CA MET A 82 -11.75 8.96 5.81
C MET A 82 -12.06 7.52 6.21
N ALA A 83 -12.71 7.27 7.34
CA ALA A 83 -12.84 5.94 7.97
C ALA A 83 -13.42 4.85 7.06
N THR A 84 -14.28 5.22 6.11
CA THR A 84 -14.90 4.30 5.13
C THR A 84 -14.72 4.75 3.70
N LYS A 85 -13.60 5.40 3.42
CA LYS A 85 -13.17 5.73 2.06
C LYS A 85 -12.03 4.82 1.66
N ASP A 86 -11.90 4.64 0.36
CA ASP A 86 -10.86 3.79 -0.22
C ASP A 86 -9.48 4.24 0.22
N LYS A 87 -8.63 3.26 0.52
CA LYS A 87 -7.28 3.48 1.03
C LYS A 87 -6.30 2.55 0.34
N VAL A 88 -5.11 3.08 0.05
CA VAL A 88 -3.97 2.30 -0.47
C VAL A 88 -2.81 2.45 0.50
N TYR A 89 -2.57 1.41 1.28
CA TYR A 89 -1.37 1.27 2.09
C TYR A 89 -0.24 0.76 1.21
N ARG A 90 0.95 1.36 1.34
CA ARG A 90 2.15 0.88 0.64
C ARG A 90 3.33 0.79 1.58
N VAL A 91 4.18 -0.19 1.33
CA VAL A 91 5.52 -0.23 1.92
C VAL A 91 6.43 0.68 1.08
N PRO A 92 7.20 1.59 1.70
CA PRO A 92 8.15 2.41 0.97
C PRO A 92 9.14 1.55 0.18
N THR A 93 9.46 2.02 -1.02
CA THR A 93 10.31 1.29 -1.96
C THR A 93 11.13 2.29 -2.78
N GLU A 94 12.19 1.84 -3.46
CA GLU A 94 13.02 2.73 -4.29
C GLU A 94 12.20 3.40 -5.42
N GLY A 95 12.60 4.61 -5.82
CA GLY A 95 11.94 5.37 -6.89
C GLY A 95 12.61 5.19 -8.26
N ASN A 96 12.47 6.18 -9.15
CA ASN A 96 13.15 6.19 -10.47
C ASN A 96 14.68 6.22 -10.32
N THR A 97 15.16 6.93 -9.31
CA THR A 97 16.56 6.95 -8.91
C THR A 97 16.67 6.33 -7.53
N PRO A 98 17.48 5.26 -7.36
CA PRO A 98 17.71 4.68 -6.04
C PRO A 98 18.17 5.76 -5.05
N ALA A 99 17.51 5.85 -3.91
CA ALA A 99 17.90 6.80 -2.88
C ALA A 99 19.30 6.42 -2.38
N LYS A 100 20.22 7.40 -2.29
CA LYS A 100 21.51 7.19 -1.63
C LYS A 100 21.24 6.83 -0.16
N ALA A 101 21.88 5.78 0.35
CA ALA A 101 21.66 5.23 1.70
C ALA A 101 21.70 6.29 2.83
N ALA A 102 22.47 7.36 2.67
CA ALA A 102 22.59 8.46 3.63
C ALA A 102 21.36 9.38 3.76
N ILE A 103 20.35 9.27 2.88
CA ILE A 103 19.23 10.22 2.77
C ILE A 103 17.89 9.58 3.19
N ALA A 104 17.83 8.27 3.46
CA ALA A 104 16.60 7.60 3.86
C ALA A 104 16.42 7.68 5.40
N PRO A 105 15.56 8.55 5.95
CA PRO A 105 15.33 8.61 7.39
C PRO A 105 14.69 7.30 7.85
N ASN A 106 15.36 6.52 8.71
CA ASN A 106 14.80 5.46 9.56
C ASN A 106 13.54 4.73 9.02
N VAL A 107 13.56 4.33 7.74
CA VAL A 107 12.53 3.45 7.20
C VAL A 107 12.99 2.05 7.56
N ALA A 108 12.41 1.47 8.60
CA ALA A 108 12.57 0.04 8.84
C ALA A 108 12.09 -0.73 7.59
N ASP A 109 12.94 -1.63 7.10
CA ASP A 109 12.68 -2.60 6.02
C ASP A 109 12.24 -1.99 4.68
N PRO A 110 13.06 -1.13 4.04
CA PRO A 110 12.71 -0.59 2.72
C PRO A 110 12.81 -1.67 1.65
N LEU A 111 11.86 -1.67 0.72
CA LEU A 111 11.95 -2.46 -0.51
C LEU A 111 12.87 -1.76 -1.53
N PRO A 112 13.52 -2.47 -2.47
CA PRO A 112 13.44 -3.91 -2.69
C PRO A 112 14.27 -4.75 -1.72
N VAL A 113 13.88 -6.01 -1.55
CA VAL A 113 14.63 -7.03 -0.81
C VAL A 113 14.85 -8.26 -1.69
N GLU A 114 16.06 -8.80 -1.70
CA GLU A 114 16.39 -10.04 -2.40
C GLU A 114 15.81 -11.27 -1.70
N LEU A 115 15.27 -12.21 -2.48
CA LEU A 115 14.74 -13.47 -1.98
C LEU A 115 15.78 -14.58 -2.20
N ALA A 116 16.32 -15.11 -1.10
CA ALA A 116 17.14 -16.33 -1.14
C ALA A 116 16.25 -17.58 -1.15
N GLN A 117 16.64 -18.61 -1.90
CA GLN A 117 15.87 -19.84 -1.97
C GLN A 117 15.78 -20.51 -0.59
N GLY A 118 14.56 -20.88 -0.18
CA GLY A 118 14.28 -21.52 1.12
C GLY A 118 14.37 -20.58 2.33
N GLN A 119 14.48 -19.27 2.11
CA GLN A 119 14.45 -18.27 3.18
C GLN A 119 13.27 -17.33 2.98
N ALA A 120 12.37 -17.29 3.96
CA ALA A 120 11.24 -16.37 3.95
C ALA A 120 11.70 -14.96 4.35
N VAL A 121 11.33 -13.96 3.55
CA VAL A 121 11.46 -12.54 3.88
C VAL A 121 10.15 -12.04 4.47
N GLN A 122 10.22 -11.34 5.60
CA GLN A 122 9.06 -10.71 6.23
C GLN A 122 9.03 -9.21 5.95
N VAL A 123 7.88 -8.70 5.53
CA VAL A 123 7.63 -7.28 5.31
C VAL A 123 6.46 -6.84 6.19
N GLY A 124 6.76 -5.98 7.17
CA GLY A 124 5.80 -5.47 8.13
C GLY A 124 5.23 -4.10 7.73
N PHE A 125 3.91 -3.92 7.83
CA PHE A 125 3.27 -2.62 7.64
C PHE A 125 2.03 -2.44 8.51
N THR A 126 1.70 -1.19 8.81
CA THR A 126 0.56 -0.83 9.68
C THR A 126 -0.66 -0.48 8.86
N VAL A 127 -1.82 -0.97 9.29
CA VAL A 127 -3.15 -0.66 8.74
C VAL A 127 -4.02 -0.10 9.87
N SER A 128 -4.47 1.15 9.75
CA SER A 128 -5.34 1.81 10.74
C SER A 128 -6.79 1.34 10.70
N ASP A 129 -7.23 0.77 9.58
CA ASP A 129 -8.63 0.49 9.32
C ASP A 129 -9.15 -0.73 10.10
N ASP A 130 -10.38 -0.62 10.61
CA ASP A 130 -11.07 -1.69 11.33
C ASP A 130 -12.02 -2.44 10.39
N LEU A 131 -11.48 -3.40 9.64
CA LEU A 131 -12.28 -4.20 8.70
C LEU A 131 -13.24 -5.15 9.42
N LYS A 132 -13.00 -5.50 10.69
CA LYS A 132 -13.95 -6.29 11.48
C LYS A 132 -15.23 -5.49 11.74
N LYS A 133 -15.09 -4.21 12.13
CA LYS A 133 -16.21 -3.28 12.28
C LYS A 133 -16.94 -3.06 10.95
N TRP A 134 -16.22 -2.69 9.91
CA TRP A 134 -16.84 -2.32 8.63
C TRP A 134 -17.35 -3.51 7.81
N GLY A 135 -16.78 -4.69 8.00
CA GLY A 135 -17.30 -5.94 7.46
C GLY A 135 -18.65 -6.33 8.06
N LYS A 136 -18.84 -6.14 9.37
CA LYS A 136 -20.16 -6.31 10.01
C LYS A 136 -21.20 -5.34 9.45
N ALA A 137 -20.78 -4.10 9.18
CA ALA A 137 -21.61 -3.11 8.50
C ALA A 137 -21.79 -3.38 7.00
N LYS A 138 -21.13 -4.43 6.45
CA LYS A 138 -21.11 -4.81 5.03
C LYS A 138 -20.69 -3.65 4.12
N ARG A 139 -19.74 -2.83 4.59
CA ARG A 139 -19.21 -1.69 3.84
C ARG A 139 -17.87 -1.99 3.18
N VAL A 140 -17.18 -3.07 3.52
CA VAL A 140 -15.96 -3.49 2.82
C VAL A 140 -16.38 -4.15 1.50
N HIS A 141 -16.00 -3.55 0.38
CA HIS A 141 -16.30 -4.05 -0.95
C HIS A 141 -15.24 -5.08 -1.39
N GLU A 142 -13.98 -4.68 -1.34
CA GLU A 142 -12.87 -5.49 -1.85
C GLU A 142 -11.60 -5.18 -1.05
N VAL A 143 -10.77 -6.18 -0.81
CA VAL A 143 -9.44 -6.03 -0.22
C VAL A 143 -8.44 -6.69 -1.14
N ILE A 144 -7.47 -5.92 -1.64
CA ILE A 144 -6.52 -6.36 -2.64
C ILE A 144 -5.10 -6.19 -2.10
N LEU A 145 -4.37 -7.30 -1.97
CA LEU A 145 -2.95 -7.29 -1.69
C LEU A 145 -2.19 -7.48 -3.01
N ARG A 146 -1.34 -6.52 -3.36
CA ARG A 146 -0.49 -6.55 -4.55
C ARG A 146 0.96 -6.69 -4.14
N VAL A 147 1.63 -7.64 -4.77
CA VAL A 147 3.04 -7.91 -4.56
C VAL A 147 3.73 -7.92 -5.91
N ARG A 148 4.81 -7.16 -6.06
CA ARG A 148 5.62 -7.19 -7.29
C ARG A 148 6.97 -7.84 -7.02
N LEU A 149 7.27 -8.86 -7.83
CA LEU A 149 8.57 -9.50 -7.84
C LEU A 149 9.30 -9.19 -9.14
N GLN A 150 10.54 -8.72 -9.03
CA GLN A 150 11.45 -8.55 -10.16
C GLN A 150 12.24 -9.84 -10.38
N GLN A 151 12.63 -10.07 -11.64
CA GLN A 151 13.49 -11.19 -12.03
C GLN A 151 12.90 -12.58 -11.73
N THR A 152 11.61 -12.67 -11.45
CA THR A 152 10.91 -13.95 -11.31
C THR A 152 10.50 -14.48 -12.68
N THR A 153 10.40 -15.80 -12.81
CA THR A 153 9.92 -16.49 -14.00
C THR A 153 8.72 -17.37 -13.64
N GLU A 154 8.00 -17.87 -14.65
CA GLU A 154 6.86 -18.78 -14.43
C GLU A 154 7.28 -20.15 -13.88
N ARG A 155 8.58 -20.46 -13.91
CA ARG A 155 9.15 -21.71 -13.39
C ARG A 155 9.58 -21.60 -11.93
N ASP A 156 9.66 -20.39 -11.39
CA ASP A 156 9.87 -20.19 -9.96
C ASP A 156 8.66 -20.70 -9.17
N ARG A 157 8.91 -21.24 -7.98
CA ARG A 157 7.85 -21.55 -7.01
C ARG A 157 7.98 -20.61 -5.83
N LEU A 158 6.90 -19.90 -5.54
CA LEU A 158 6.82 -18.89 -4.51
C LEU A 158 5.72 -19.25 -3.52
N ARG A 159 5.93 -18.89 -2.26
CA ARG A 159 4.95 -19.03 -1.19
C ARG A 159 4.72 -17.67 -0.56
N PHE A 160 3.45 -17.34 -0.33
CA PHE A 160 3.03 -16.08 0.26
C PHE A 160 2.18 -16.37 1.49
N VAL A 161 2.57 -15.79 2.63
CA VAL A 161 1.84 -15.94 3.90
C VAL A 161 1.50 -14.54 4.40
N PHE A 162 0.23 -14.27 4.66
CA PHE A 162 -0.21 -12.98 5.19
C PHE A 162 -0.82 -13.18 6.58
N ASN A 163 -0.25 -12.51 7.59
CA ASN A 163 -0.64 -12.65 9.00
C ASN A 163 -0.71 -14.12 9.46
N GLY A 164 0.29 -14.92 9.09
CA GLY A 164 0.36 -16.35 9.41
C GLY A 164 -0.56 -17.26 8.61
N LYS A 165 -1.30 -16.73 7.62
CA LYS A 165 -2.18 -17.51 6.74
C LYS A 165 -1.64 -17.55 5.32
N GLU A 166 -1.44 -18.75 4.80
CA GLU A 166 -1.00 -18.93 3.43
C GLU A 166 -2.05 -18.42 2.43
N LEU A 167 -1.60 -17.67 1.43
CA LEU A 167 -2.44 -17.13 0.36
C LEU A 167 -2.59 -18.18 -0.73
N SER A 168 -3.84 -18.47 -1.09
CA SER A 168 -4.18 -19.49 -2.08
C SER A 168 -4.01 -18.99 -3.50
N GLU A 169 -3.68 -19.88 -4.43
CA GLU A 169 -3.73 -19.59 -5.88
C GLU A 169 -5.15 -19.26 -6.34
N ALA A 170 -6.20 -19.71 -5.65
CA ALA A 170 -7.59 -19.44 -6.01
C ALA A 170 -7.96 -17.95 -5.93
N SER A 171 -7.24 -17.16 -5.10
CA SER A 171 -7.44 -15.71 -4.99
C SER A 171 -6.40 -14.90 -5.77
N LEU A 172 -5.46 -15.56 -6.45
CA LEU A 172 -4.32 -14.95 -7.11
C LEU A 172 -4.58 -14.71 -8.59
N ARG A 173 -4.37 -13.47 -9.03
CA ARG A 173 -4.13 -13.13 -10.43
C ARG A 173 -2.67 -12.75 -10.63
N LYS A 174 -2.00 -13.39 -11.58
CA LYS A 174 -0.65 -13.00 -12.01
C LYS A 174 -0.76 -12.07 -13.22
N ILE A 175 0.01 -10.98 -13.24
CA ILE A 175 0.13 -10.07 -14.37
C ILE A 175 1.60 -10.01 -14.77
N ASN A 176 1.92 -10.49 -15.96
CA ASN A 176 3.26 -10.43 -16.52
C ASN A 176 3.57 -9.00 -16.98
N GLN A 177 4.54 -8.36 -16.35
CA GLN A 177 5.14 -7.11 -16.79
C GLN A 177 6.67 -7.25 -16.86
N MET A 178 7.18 -8.43 -17.19
CA MET A 178 8.61 -8.66 -17.42
C MET A 178 9.16 -7.79 -18.54
N TYR A 179 8.29 -7.40 -19.47
CA TYR A 179 8.59 -6.39 -20.47
C TYR A 179 7.34 -5.53 -20.71
N VAL A 180 7.51 -4.21 -20.69
CA VAL A 180 6.46 -3.24 -21.02
C VAL A 180 7.03 -2.19 -21.98
N MET A 181 6.28 -1.88 -23.04
CA MET A 181 6.65 -0.85 -24.02
C MET A 181 6.35 0.55 -23.50
N ASP A 182 5.28 0.68 -22.71
CA ASP A 182 4.86 1.94 -22.13
C ASP A 182 4.62 1.77 -20.63
N ALA A 183 4.90 2.82 -19.87
CA ALA A 183 4.67 2.91 -18.44
C ALA A 183 4.26 4.34 -18.07
N PRO A 184 3.34 4.53 -17.12
CA PRO A 184 2.82 5.87 -16.81
C PRO A 184 3.89 6.92 -16.47
N ARG A 185 5.05 6.51 -15.94
CA ARG A 185 6.16 7.42 -15.60
C ARG A 185 7.52 6.93 -16.07
N TYR A 186 7.92 5.75 -15.61
CA TYR A 186 9.18 5.11 -16.01
C TYR A 186 9.02 3.60 -15.96
N ARG A 187 9.92 2.86 -16.61
CA ARG A 187 9.77 1.41 -16.70
C ARG A 187 10.35 0.72 -15.49
N VAL A 188 9.53 -0.09 -14.85
CA VAL A 188 9.96 -1.14 -13.94
C VAL A 188 9.39 -2.44 -14.49
N PHE A 189 10.15 -3.53 -14.39
CA PHE A 189 9.73 -4.84 -14.88
C PHE A 189 9.44 -5.80 -13.73
N GLY A 190 8.72 -6.88 -14.01
CA GLY A 190 8.45 -7.95 -13.04
C GLY A 190 7.06 -8.56 -13.20
N TYR A 191 6.73 -9.52 -12.35
CA TYR A 191 5.36 -10.02 -12.21
C TYR A 191 4.66 -9.34 -11.04
N TRP A 192 3.39 -8.98 -11.26
CA TRP A 192 2.48 -8.66 -10.18
C TRP A 192 1.71 -9.91 -9.77
N PHE A 193 1.68 -10.16 -8.46
CA PHE A 193 0.87 -11.14 -7.79
C PHE A 193 -0.23 -10.38 -7.05
N VAL A 194 -1.44 -10.44 -7.59
CA VAL A 194 -2.60 -9.68 -7.10
C VAL A 194 -3.55 -10.64 -6.41
N PHE A 195 -3.58 -10.59 -5.08
CA PHE A 195 -4.45 -11.41 -4.24
C PHE A 195 -5.70 -10.63 -3.85
N ARG A 196 -6.88 -11.23 -4.06
CA ARG A 196 -8.16 -10.75 -3.53
C ARG A 196 -8.46 -11.44 -2.21
N LEU A 197 -8.36 -10.71 -1.11
CA LEU A 197 -8.46 -11.29 0.23
C LEU A 197 -9.93 -11.42 0.67
N ASP A 198 -10.27 -12.60 1.18
CA ASP A 198 -11.56 -12.82 1.83
C ASP A 198 -11.57 -12.34 3.29
N ALA A 199 -12.75 -12.36 3.92
CA ALA A 199 -12.91 -11.91 5.30
C ALA A 199 -12.07 -12.69 6.34
N LYS A 200 -11.62 -13.91 6.03
CA LYS A 200 -10.74 -14.69 6.90
C LYS A 200 -9.30 -14.23 6.78
N GLN A 201 -8.91 -13.62 5.67
CA GLN A 201 -7.56 -13.15 5.37
C GLN A 201 -7.42 -11.63 5.39
N TRP A 202 -8.49 -10.89 5.72
CA TRP A 202 -8.42 -9.44 5.84
C TRP A 202 -7.33 -8.98 6.82
N PRO A 203 -6.71 -7.81 6.54
CA PRO A 203 -5.75 -7.19 7.44
C PRO A 203 -6.39 -6.91 8.81
N VAL A 204 -5.56 -6.97 9.85
CA VAL A 204 -5.93 -6.55 11.20
C VAL A 204 -5.61 -5.07 11.39
N ARG A 205 -6.36 -4.40 12.27
CA ARG A 205 -6.00 -3.05 12.73
C ARG A 205 -4.69 -3.13 13.50
N GLY A 206 -3.68 -2.38 13.08
CA GLY A 206 -2.32 -2.41 13.61
C GLY A 206 -1.32 -3.04 12.65
N ARG A 207 -0.31 -3.74 13.20
CA ARG A 207 0.78 -4.35 12.43
C ARG A 207 0.29 -5.59 11.67
N ASN A 208 0.59 -5.64 10.38
CA ASN A 208 0.38 -6.76 9.49
C ASN A 208 1.73 -7.20 8.93
N VAL A 209 1.88 -8.49 8.64
CA VAL A 209 3.12 -9.07 8.11
C VAL A 209 2.82 -9.90 6.88
N LEU A 210 3.51 -9.60 5.79
CA LEU A 210 3.59 -10.43 4.60
C LEU A 210 4.91 -11.19 4.63
N GLU A 211 4.86 -12.50 4.52
CA GLU A 211 6.02 -13.37 4.31
C GLU A 211 6.04 -13.82 2.85
N VAL A 212 7.20 -13.72 2.21
CA VAL A 212 7.43 -14.20 0.85
C VAL A 212 8.64 -15.11 0.84
N GLU A 213 8.45 -16.32 0.34
CA GLU A 213 9.51 -17.32 0.27
C GLU A 213 9.65 -17.83 -1.17
N LEU A 214 10.89 -17.85 -1.66
CA LEU A 214 11.24 -18.51 -2.91
C LEU A 214 11.52 -19.99 -2.63
N LEU A 215 10.53 -20.84 -2.85
CA LEU A 215 10.65 -22.29 -2.63
C LEU A 215 11.58 -22.95 -3.66
N LYS A 216 11.53 -22.49 -4.91
CA LYS A 216 12.35 -23.01 -6.00
C LYS A 216 12.68 -21.90 -6.98
N ARG A 217 13.97 -21.71 -7.27
CA ARG A 217 14.45 -20.85 -8.35
C ARG A 217 14.49 -21.61 -9.68
N ASP A 218 14.13 -20.92 -10.76
CA ASP A 218 14.45 -21.33 -12.12
C ASP A 218 15.97 -21.34 -12.35
N GLY A 219 16.53 -22.52 -12.57
CA GLY A 219 17.98 -22.71 -12.72
C GLY A 219 18.59 -22.04 -13.96
N GLN A 220 17.78 -21.57 -14.91
CA GLN A 220 18.27 -20.81 -16.08
C GLN A 220 18.30 -19.30 -15.85
N ALA A 221 17.65 -18.80 -14.79
CA ALA A 221 17.52 -17.38 -14.53
C ALA A 221 18.63 -16.89 -13.59
N LEU A 222 19.57 -16.13 -14.15
CA LEU A 222 20.79 -15.69 -13.47
C LEU A 222 20.57 -14.61 -12.38
N PRO A 223 19.76 -13.55 -12.59
CA PRO A 223 19.60 -12.51 -11.57
C PRO A 223 18.83 -13.02 -10.34
N ALA A 224 19.08 -12.44 -9.17
CA ALA A 224 18.30 -12.75 -7.96
C ALA A 224 16.85 -12.22 -8.06
N VAL A 225 15.89 -12.98 -7.53
CA VAL A 225 14.50 -12.51 -7.40
C VAL A 225 14.44 -11.42 -6.34
N ARG A 226 13.75 -10.31 -6.62
CA ARG A 226 13.60 -9.21 -5.65
C ARG A 226 12.14 -8.89 -5.40
N LEU A 227 11.75 -8.87 -4.13
CA LEU A 227 10.50 -8.30 -3.68
C LEU A 227 10.60 -6.77 -3.76
N ARG A 228 9.84 -6.16 -4.67
CA ARG A 228 9.96 -4.74 -5.00
C ARG A 228 8.82 -3.90 -4.47
N ASP A 229 7.58 -4.33 -4.66
CA ASP A 229 6.41 -3.54 -4.26
C ASP A 229 5.48 -4.40 -3.40
N VAL A 230 4.97 -3.81 -2.32
CA VAL A 230 3.90 -4.38 -1.50
C VAL A 230 2.87 -3.28 -1.25
N GLU A 231 1.66 -3.51 -1.74
CA GLU A 231 0.53 -2.58 -1.61
C GLU A 231 -0.72 -3.32 -1.13
N LEU A 232 -1.46 -2.70 -0.22
CA LEU A 232 -2.74 -3.19 0.24
C LEU A 232 -3.78 -2.11 -0.02
N GLU A 233 -4.74 -2.43 -0.88
CA GLU A 233 -5.90 -1.58 -1.16
C GLU A 233 -7.12 -2.11 -0.44
N ILE A 234 -7.86 -1.21 0.19
CA ILE A 234 -9.17 -1.50 0.78
C ILE A 234 -10.17 -0.58 0.10
N LYS A 235 -11.18 -1.18 -0.53
CA LYS A 235 -12.29 -0.49 -1.16
C LYS A 235 -13.53 -0.59 -0.29
N TYR A 236 -14.25 0.52 -0.19
CA TYR A 236 -15.45 0.65 0.62
C TYR A 236 -16.68 0.98 -0.23
N LEU A 237 -17.85 0.56 0.24
CA LEU A 237 -19.13 1.04 -0.24
C LEU A 237 -19.60 2.24 0.59
N MET A 238 -20.28 3.18 -0.05
CA MET A 238 -20.97 4.26 0.68
C MET A 238 -22.05 3.69 1.62
N GLY A 239 -22.70 2.60 1.22
CA GLY A 239 -23.62 1.81 2.03
C GLY A 239 -23.62 0.34 1.59
N LYS A 240 -24.20 -0.55 2.40
CA LYS A 240 -24.10 -2.02 2.23
C LYS A 240 -24.39 -2.57 0.82
N ASN A 241 -25.29 -1.94 0.07
CA ASN A 241 -25.66 -2.34 -1.29
C ASN A 241 -25.50 -1.18 -2.29
N TYR A 242 -24.61 -0.22 -2.00
CA TYR A 242 -24.42 0.95 -2.84
C TYR A 242 -23.53 0.61 -4.03
N HIS A 243 -23.76 1.25 -5.19
CA HIS A 243 -22.93 1.09 -6.38
C HIS A 243 -21.53 1.69 -6.17
N ARG A 244 -20.54 1.23 -6.93
CA ARG A 244 -19.14 1.67 -6.83
C ARG A 244 -18.79 2.84 -7.76
N GLY A 245 -19.53 3.03 -8.84
CA GLY A 245 -19.33 4.10 -9.81
C GLY A 245 -20.65 4.59 -10.37
N LEU A 246 -20.60 5.65 -11.19
CA LEU A 246 -21.77 6.12 -11.92
C LEU A 246 -22.43 4.96 -12.70
N ILE A 247 -21.59 4.13 -13.32
CA ILE A 247 -21.93 2.77 -13.72
C ILE A 247 -21.07 1.81 -12.91
N ASP A 248 -21.73 0.82 -12.31
CA ASP A 248 -21.06 -0.25 -11.60
C ASP A 248 -20.59 -1.31 -12.61
N VAL A 249 -19.34 -1.74 -12.51
CA VAL A 249 -18.71 -2.67 -13.47
C VAL A 249 -19.42 -4.02 -13.49
N ASP A 250 -20.11 -4.37 -12.42
CA ASP A 250 -20.85 -5.63 -12.29
C ASP A 250 -22.23 -5.58 -12.99
N LEU A 251 -22.69 -4.41 -13.44
CA LEU A 251 -23.93 -4.26 -14.22
C LEU A 251 -23.76 -4.57 -15.72
N GLY A 252 -22.53 -4.85 -16.15
CA GLY A 252 -22.20 -5.16 -17.54
C GLY A 252 -21.96 -3.91 -18.39
N PRO A 253 -21.90 -4.07 -19.73
CA PRO A 253 -21.61 -2.98 -20.64
C PRO A 253 -22.68 -1.87 -20.59
N ASP A 254 -22.23 -0.63 -20.75
CA ASP A 254 -23.06 0.56 -20.83
C ASP A 254 -22.62 1.47 -22.01
N GLU A 255 -23.36 2.55 -22.26
CA GLU A 255 -23.14 3.47 -23.39
C GLU A 255 -22.35 4.75 -23.02
N LEU A 256 -21.90 4.90 -21.77
CA LEU A 256 -21.18 6.09 -21.27
C LEU A 256 -19.65 5.93 -21.27
#